data_AF-A0AAE0MJ22-F1
#
_entry.id   AF-A0AAE0MJ22-F1
#
_cell.length_a   1.000
_cell.length_b   1.000
_cell.length_c   1.000
_cell.angle_alpha   90.00
_cell.angle_beta   90.00
_cell.angle_gamma   90.00
#
_symmetry.space_group_name_H-M   'P 1'
#
loop_
_entity.id
_entity.type
_entity.pdbx_description
1 polymer ?
#
loop_
_entity_poly.entity_id
_entity_poly.type
_entity_poly.pdbx_seq_one_letter_code
_entity_poly.pdbx_strand_id
1 'polypeptide(L)'
;MVLSMARPRGVLALMAITSLVTVWLCRLPQLNIYPSSNTDITRGPILQRHLDLSLPDAPFIGWPLERVCSETTWTPGLVFVCDNNSGGIGNIRNYILTCLRYAIDVGATGLVMPRIRIRSEKDLSDITAENYQPFTYFFDEPHFRQSLQSSCPQITIHDTSSDVPNAPVPFKAEEVTPKNLGRRGGCDRRDHNKHTGLFASAFASHLRSTAAEFNLPHPPSPEHPRIFRLTWGVQFEWPVFRDGPEFASTFGGLLRFRPDILGLANKVVAHMRQHARQFDANAHSGRFVGYHLRTENDALDFWPNYANQSKAYLARSQQMGYDMKAGYLATGNETEAHKFFKDATVLHGMRVTTKDLLLEDHKEDRAALEKLTWDQQAVIDFIVLLQSHFFLGVSPSSFSINVALKRHLQAEGLHTRPWRIGGEGDGRSWLLGKYEQFWEDWLFMYEAMWP
;
A
#
# COMPACT_ATOMS: atom_id res chain seq x y z
N MET A 1 -12.90 -6.66 -82.86
CA MET A 1 -13.68 -7.67 -82.11
C MET A 1 -12.69 -8.36 -81.18
N VAL A 2 -12.72 -8.32 -79.85
CA VAL A 2 -13.78 -8.22 -78.83
C VAL A 2 -13.11 -7.61 -77.57
N LEU A 3 -13.53 -6.43 -77.12
CA LEU A 3 -14.19 -6.09 -75.83
C LEU A 3 -13.45 -6.47 -74.53
N SER A 4 -12.98 -5.41 -73.86
CA SER A 4 -12.53 -5.32 -72.46
C SER A 4 -13.70 -5.53 -71.49
N MET A 5 -13.56 -6.46 -70.54
CA MET A 5 -14.51 -6.64 -69.43
C MET A 5 -14.05 -5.85 -68.19
N ALA A 6 -14.86 -4.87 -67.79
CA ALA A 6 -14.71 -4.12 -66.56
C ALA A 6 -15.14 -4.96 -65.33
N ARG A 7 -14.36 -4.93 -64.26
CA ARG A 7 -14.71 -5.51 -62.94
C ARG A 7 -15.76 -4.65 -62.23
N PRO A 8 -16.81 -5.22 -61.62
CA PRO A 8 -17.87 -4.44 -60.99
C PRO A 8 -17.45 -3.99 -59.58
N ARG A 9 -17.12 -2.71 -59.43
CA ARG A 9 -16.79 -2.05 -58.15
C ARG A 9 -17.99 -1.86 -57.21
N GLY A 10 -19.20 -2.27 -57.60
CA GLY A 10 -20.44 -2.01 -56.84
C GLY A 10 -20.80 -3.06 -55.77
N VAL A 11 -20.34 -4.32 -55.90
CA VAL A 11 -20.86 -5.43 -55.08
C VAL A 11 -20.31 -5.42 -53.65
N LEU A 12 -19.04 -5.04 -53.47
CA LEU A 12 -18.39 -4.95 -52.16
C LEU A 12 -18.93 -3.79 -51.31
N ALA A 13 -19.24 -2.65 -51.95
CA ALA A 13 -19.83 -1.51 -51.26
C ALA A 13 -21.26 -1.81 -50.78
N LEU A 14 -22.04 -2.53 -51.60
CA LEU A 14 -23.40 -2.92 -51.24
C LEU A 14 -23.40 -3.89 -50.04
N MET A 15 -22.50 -4.87 -50.00
CA MET A 15 -22.38 -5.82 -48.88
C MET A 15 -21.95 -5.14 -47.57
N ALA A 16 -21.05 -4.15 -47.62
CA ALA A 16 -20.62 -3.42 -46.43
C ALA A 16 -21.75 -2.55 -45.84
N ILE A 17 -22.54 -1.90 -46.71
CA ILE A 17 -23.66 -1.08 -46.28
C ILE A 17 -24.78 -1.95 -45.70
N THR A 18 -25.10 -3.10 -46.30
CA THR A 18 -26.11 -4.01 -45.75
C THR A 18 -25.72 -4.54 -44.37
N SER A 19 -24.44 -4.87 -44.15
CA SER A 19 -23.96 -5.36 -42.84
C SER A 19 -24.04 -4.28 -41.75
N LEU A 20 -23.67 -3.03 -42.07
CA LEU A 20 -23.77 -1.91 -41.13
C LEU A 20 -25.23 -1.58 -40.78
N VAL A 21 -26.13 -1.64 -41.77
CA VAL A 21 -27.56 -1.41 -41.56
C VAL A 21 -28.19 -2.53 -40.72
N THR A 22 -27.80 -3.80 -40.90
CA THR A 22 -28.26 -4.90 -40.04
C THR A 22 -27.77 -4.78 -38.59
N VAL A 23 -26.53 -4.34 -38.36
CA VAL A 23 -26.01 -4.13 -36.99
C VAL A 23 -26.70 -2.95 -36.31
N TRP A 24 -27.08 -1.92 -37.08
CA TRP A 24 -27.75 -0.73 -36.53
C TRP A 24 -29.26 -0.93 -36.30
N LEU A 25 -29.93 -1.72 -37.14
CA LEU A 25 -31.37 -2.02 -37.03
C LEU A 25 -31.67 -3.18 -36.08
N CYS A 26 -30.80 -4.19 -36.00
CA CYS A 26 -30.90 -5.25 -35.00
C CYS A 26 -30.26 -4.78 -33.69
N ARG A 27 -30.93 -3.87 -32.97
CA ARG A 27 -30.67 -3.66 -31.54
C ARG A 27 -30.91 -4.99 -30.82
N LEU A 28 -29.84 -5.75 -30.60
CA LEU A 28 -29.88 -6.96 -29.79
C LEU A 28 -30.51 -6.59 -28.43
N PRO A 29 -31.62 -7.23 -28.04
CA PRO A 29 -32.20 -6.99 -26.73
C PRO A 29 -31.18 -7.44 -25.68
N GLN A 30 -30.89 -6.56 -24.72
CA GLN A 30 -30.11 -6.91 -23.54
C GLN A 30 -30.76 -8.14 -22.89
N LEU A 31 -30.07 -9.28 -22.94
CA LEU A 31 -30.46 -10.49 -22.24
C LEU A 31 -30.33 -10.22 -20.74
N ASN A 32 -31.44 -9.79 -20.14
CA ASN A 32 -31.57 -9.55 -18.72
C ASN A 32 -31.88 -10.88 -18.03
N ILE A 33 -30.84 -11.67 -17.77
CA ILE A 33 -30.95 -12.93 -17.03
C ILE A 33 -30.63 -12.64 -15.56
N TYR A 34 -31.56 -12.07 -14.80
CA TYR A 34 -31.66 -12.29 -13.35
C TYR A 34 -33.07 -11.90 -12.87
N PRO A 35 -33.85 -12.82 -12.29
CA PRO A 35 -35.12 -12.47 -11.67
C PRO A 35 -34.87 -11.81 -10.31
N SER A 36 -35.65 -10.78 -10.04
CA SER A 36 -35.67 -9.99 -8.81
C SER A 36 -35.98 -10.85 -7.58
N SER A 37 -35.03 -10.92 -6.64
CA SER A 37 -35.27 -11.35 -5.26
C SER A 37 -34.88 -10.23 -4.29
N ASN A 38 -35.74 -9.91 -3.34
CA ASN A 38 -35.45 -9.03 -2.21
C ASN A 38 -34.21 -9.55 -1.45
N THR A 39 -33.08 -8.87 -1.61
CA THR A 39 -31.84 -9.20 -0.89
C THR A 39 -31.25 -7.96 -0.25
N ASP A 40 -30.88 -8.15 1.02
CA ASP A 40 -30.20 -7.23 1.91
C ASP A 40 -28.96 -6.58 1.26
N ILE A 41 -28.80 -5.27 1.49
CA ILE A 41 -27.94 -4.34 0.73
C ILE A 41 -26.44 -4.62 0.91
N THR A 42 -26.06 -5.54 1.79
CA THR A 42 -24.66 -5.87 2.11
C THR A 42 -24.04 -6.95 1.21
N ARG A 43 -24.80 -7.57 0.29
CA ARG A 43 -24.33 -8.75 -0.47
C ARG A 43 -24.61 -8.74 -1.99
N GLY A 44 -24.79 -7.57 -2.63
CA GLY A 44 -24.99 -7.42 -4.09
C GLY A 44 -23.83 -6.72 -4.82
N PRO A 45 -23.70 -6.84 -6.17
CA PRO A 45 -22.55 -6.32 -6.91
C PRO A 45 -22.48 -4.80 -6.84
N ILE A 46 -21.30 -4.31 -6.46
CA ILE A 46 -20.95 -2.89 -6.33
C ILE A 46 -20.90 -2.27 -7.72
N LEU A 47 -22.05 -1.91 -8.28
CA LEU A 47 -22.11 -1.19 -9.55
C LEU A 47 -22.99 0.05 -9.45
N GLN A 48 -22.82 0.86 -8.40
CA GLN A 48 -23.36 2.24 -8.39
C GLN A 48 -22.88 3.20 -7.28
N ARG A 49 -21.79 2.89 -6.57
CA ARG A 49 -21.04 3.91 -5.82
C ARG A 49 -19.59 3.88 -6.30
N HIS A 50 -19.10 5.02 -6.81
CA HIS A 50 -17.66 5.21 -6.98
C HIS A 50 -17.02 5.09 -5.60
N LEU A 51 -16.49 3.91 -5.30
CA LEU A 51 -15.78 3.66 -4.07
C LEU A 51 -14.35 4.18 -4.24
N ASP A 52 -14.01 5.18 -3.45
CA ASP A 52 -12.65 5.72 -3.43
C ASP A 52 -11.77 4.91 -2.47
N LEU A 53 -11.07 3.93 -3.03
CA LEU A 53 -10.13 3.10 -2.29
C LEU A 53 -8.86 3.83 -1.87
N SER A 54 -8.64 5.09 -2.29
CA SER A 54 -7.50 5.88 -1.82
C SER A 54 -7.69 6.46 -0.43
N LEU A 55 -8.93 6.50 0.08
CA LEU A 55 -9.23 7.03 1.39
C LEU A 55 -8.63 6.13 2.50
N PRO A 56 -8.15 6.74 3.61
CA PRO A 56 -7.54 6.01 4.72
C PRO A 56 -8.54 5.11 5.47
N ASP A 57 -9.82 5.46 5.44
CA ASP A 57 -10.94 4.79 6.09
C ASP A 57 -11.85 4.06 5.10
N ALA A 58 -11.38 3.83 3.87
CA ALA A 58 -12.12 3.07 2.87
C ALA A 58 -12.61 1.72 3.45
N PRO A 59 -13.85 1.29 3.14
CA PRO A 59 -14.35 -0.02 3.52
C PRO A 59 -13.46 -1.13 2.95
N PHE A 60 -13.23 -2.16 3.76
CA PHE A 60 -12.50 -3.33 3.32
C PHE A 60 -13.38 -4.19 2.40
N ILE A 61 -12.83 -4.60 1.27
CA ILE A 61 -13.49 -5.51 0.32
C ILE A 61 -12.84 -6.89 0.48
N GLY A 62 -13.58 -7.82 1.08
CA GLY A 62 -13.08 -9.14 1.48
C GLY A 62 -12.99 -10.20 0.37
N TRP A 63 -13.89 -10.15 -0.64
CA TRP A 63 -13.99 -11.22 -1.63
C TRP A 63 -12.69 -11.56 -2.40
N PRO A 64 -11.76 -10.62 -2.70
CA PRO A 64 -10.50 -10.99 -3.34
C PRO A 64 -9.63 -11.86 -2.42
N LEU A 65 -9.65 -11.58 -1.12
CA LEU A 65 -8.96 -12.40 -0.12
C LEU A 65 -9.64 -13.75 0.07
N GLU A 66 -10.97 -13.79 0.09
CA GLU A 66 -11.75 -15.04 0.09
C GLU A 66 -11.36 -15.96 -1.07
N ARG A 67 -11.22 -15.39 -2.28
CA ARG A 67 -10.77 -16.15 -3.45
C ARG A 67 -9.39 -16.76 -3.23
N VAL A 68 -8.39 -15.95 -2.86
CA VAL A 68 -7.02 -16.45 -2.62
C VAL A 68 -7.02 -17.54 -1.55
N CYS A 69 -7.75 -17.35 -0.44
CA CYS A 69 -7.85 -18.35 0.61
C CYS A 69 -8.58 -19.63 0.19
N SER A 70 -9.53 -19.56 -0.75
CA SER A 70 -10.23 -20.72 -1.30
C SER A 70 -9.38 -21.55 -2.28
N GLU A 71 -8.39 -20.92 -2.92
CA GLU A 71 -7.46 -21.54 -3.86
C GLU A 71 -6.25 -22.18 -3.14
N THR A 72 -6.01 -21.79 -1.89
CA THR A 72 -4.93 -22.32 -1.04
C THR A 72 -5.22 -23.72 -0.50
N THR A 73 -4.21 -24.59 -0.54
CA THR A 73 -4.21 -25.86 0.21
C THR A 73 -3.66 -25.65 1.61
N TRP A 74 -4.49 -25.86 2.63
CA TRP A 74 -4.15 -25.57 4.03
C TRP A 74 -3.43 -26.72 4.74
N THR A 75 -2.40 -26.39 5.51
CA THR A 75 -1.58 -27.32 6.30
C THR A 75 -1.78 -27.03 7.80
N PRO A 76 -2.58 -27.85 8.51
CA PRO A 76 -2.77 -27.71 9.95
C PRO A 76 -1.45 -27.66 10.72
N GLY A 77 -1.37 -26.84 11.78
CA GLY A 77 -0.16 -26.72 12.61
C GLY A 77 0.97 -25.90 12.00
N LEU A 78 0.82 -25.40 10.77
CA LEU A 78 1.74 -24.40 10.22
C LEU A 78 1.33 -23.01 10.69
N VAL A 79 2.23 -22.31 11.41
CA VAL A 79 1.94 -21.03 12.05
C VAL A 79 2.99 -19.98 11.65
N PHE A 80 2.56 -18.75 11.39
CA PHE A 80 3.46 -17.64 11.07
C PHE A 80 3.45 -16.55 12.15
N VAL A 81 4.62 -15.93 12.33
CA VAL A 81 4.84 -14.75 13.18
C VAL A 81 5.34 -13.61 12.32
N CYS A 82 4.56 -12.51 12.27
CA CYS A 82 4.82 -11.38 11.39
C CYS A 82 5.30 -10.12 12.16
N ASP A 83 6.27 -10.30 13.06
CA ASP A 83 6.75 -9.26 14.00
C ASP A 83 8.14 -8.68 13.66
N ASN A 84 8.90 -9.24 12.71
CA ASN A 84 10.24 -8.73 12.36
C ASN A 84 10.16 -7.50 11.41
N ASN A 85 9.37 -6.50 11.78
CA ASN A 85 8.81 -5.51 10.86
C ASN A 85 9.39 -4.08 10.96
N SER A 86 10.64 -3.89 11.37
CA SER A 86 11.18 -2.55 11.67
C SER A 86 11.27 -1.55 10.50
N GLY A 87 11.30 -0.26 10.86
CA GLY A 87 11.46 0.90 9.98
C GLY A 87 10.35 1.93 10.20
N GLY A 88 10.11 2.81 9.23
CA GLY A 88 8.91 3.67 9.25
C GLY A 88 7.63 2.92 8.88
N ILE A 89 6.49 3.60 8.98
CA ILE A 89 5.16 2.99 8.77
C ILE A 89 5.03 2.24 7.43
N GLY A 90 5.65 2.76 6.36
CA GLY A 90 5.68 2.10 5.06
C GLY A 90 6.38 0.73 5.07
N ASN A 91 7.43 0.56 5.89
CA ASN A 91 8.10 -0.74 6.05
C ASN A 91 7.27 -1.69 6.91
N ILE A 92 6.79 -1.21 8.06
CA ILE A 92 6.02 -2.00 9.03
C ILE A 92 4.75 -2.56 8.38
N ARG A 93 3.96 -1.69 7.75
CA ARG A 93 2.72 -2.06 7.06
C ARG A 93 2.99 -3.08 5.97
N ASN A 94 4.01 -2.84 5.13
CA ASN A 94 4.29 -3.71 4.01
C ASN A 94 4.87 -5.06 4.44
N TYR A 95 5.67 -5.10 5.51
CA TYR A 95 6.16 -6.35 6.08
C TYR A 95 5.01 -7.24 6.56
N ILE A 96 4.08 -6.68 7.35
CA ILE A 96 2.97 -7.45 7.92
C ILE A 96 2.10 -8.05 6.80
N LEU A 97 1.75 -7.25 5.79
CA LEU A 97 0.96 -7.69 4.64
C LEU A 97 1.71 -8.76 3.82
N THR A 98 2.97 -8.52 3.50
CA THR A 98 3.77 -9.49 2.74
C THR A 98 3.97 -10.80 3.52
N CYS A 99 4.17 -10.74 4.84
CA CYS A 99 4.24 -11.92 5.69
C CYS A 99 2.93 -12.70 5.69
N LEU A 100 1.79 -12.02 5.83
CA LEU A 100 0.47 -12.65 5.74
C LEU A 100 0.24 -13.29 4.37
N ARG A 101 0.64 -12.63 3.27
CA ARG A 101 0.50 -13.19 1.93
C ARG A 101 1.35 -14.44 1.73
N TYR A 102 2.58 -14.47 2.26
CA TYR A 102 3.42 -15.67 2.26
C TYR A 102 2.83 -16.79 3.12
N ALA A 103 2.25 -16.47 4.28
CA ALA A 103 1.59 -17.45 5.14
C ALA A 103 0.38 -18.09 4.44
N ILE A 104 -0.44 -17.30 3.74
CA ILE A 104 -1.55 -17.79 2.92
C ILE A 104 -1.05 -18.64 1.75
N ASP A 105 0.07 -18.27 1.11
CA ASP A 105 0.63 -19.02 -0.03
C ASP A 105 0.98 -20.47 0.31
N VAL A 106 1.52 -20.67 1.52
CA VAL A 106 1.92 -22.00 2.03
C VAL A 106 0.81 -22.71 2.81
N GLY A 107 -0.37 -22.08 2.93
CA GLY A 107 -1.51 -22.64 3.64
C GLY A 107 -1.34 -22.71 5.15
N ALA A 108 -0.69 -21.74 5.78
CA ALA A 108 -0.57 -21.68 7.23
C ALA A 108 -1.94 -21.51 7.91
N THR A 109 -2.30 -22.38 8.85
CA THR A 109 -3.57 -22.29 9.59
C THR A 109 -3.51 -21.40 10.82
N GLY A 110 -2.32 -20.91 11.20
CA GLY A 110 -2.13 -20.04 12.37
C GLY A 110 -1.35 -18.78 12.04
N LEU A 111 -1.76 -17.68 12.65
CA LEU A 111 -1.06 -16.39 12.64
C LEU A 111 -0.95 -15.89 14.08
N VAL A 112 0.26 -15.60 14.55
CA VAL A 112 0.43 -14.85 15.79
C VAL A 112 0.20 -13.37 15.50
N MET A 113 -0.62 -12.70 16.32
CA MET A 113 -0.95 -11.29 16.19
C MET A 113 0.34 -10.47 16.01
N PRO A 114 0.49 -9.74 14.89
CA PRO A 114 1.70 -8.98 14.64
C PRO A 114 1.94 -7.95 15.75
N ARG A 115 3.16 -7.91 16.27
CA ARG A 115 3.64 -6.83 17.14
C ARG A 115 4.41 -5.82 16.33
N ILE A 116 4.46 -4.57 16.79
CA ILE A 116 5.12 -3.48 16.08
C ILE A 116 6.49 -3.24 16.68
N ARG A 117 7.55 -3.41 15.90
CA ARG A 117 8.90 -3.03 16.32
C ARG A 117 9.08 -1.53 16.13
N ILE A 118 9.21 -0.80 17.22
CA ILE A 118 9.36 0.66 17.22
C ILE A 118 10.83 1.06 17.25
N ARG A 119 11.12 2.25 16.70
CA ARG A 119 12.44 2.87 16.79
C ARG A 119 12.76 3.28 18.22
N SER A 120 14.05 3.42 18.52
CA SER A 120 14.49 4.03 19.77
C SER A 120 14.02 5.49 19.86
N GLU A 121 13.39 5.87 20.97
CA GLU A 121 13.00 7.27 21.24
C GLU A 121 14.22 8.20 21.39
N LYS A 122 15.39 7.64 21.69
CA LYS A 122 16.64 8.39 21.87
C LYS A 122 17.46 8.49 20.58
N ASP A 123 17.28 7.55 19.67
CA ASP A 123 17.99 7.47 18.39
C ASP A 123 17.06 6.90 17.32
N LEU A 124 16.45 7.80 16.54
CA LEU A 124 15.50 7.43 15.48
C LEU A 124 16.15 6.59 14.35
N SER A 125 17.48 6.52 14.28
CA SER A 125 18.20 5.66 13.33
C SER A 125 18.31 4.20 13.79
N ASP A 126 18.16 3.93 15.10
CA ASP A 126 18.09 2.58 15.64
C ASP A 126 16.68 1.99 15.42
N ILE A 127 16.53 1.37 14.26
CA ILE A 127 15.37 0.56 13.87
C ILE A 127 15.47 -0.88 14.37
N THR A 128 16.50 -1.24 15.15
CA THR A 128 16.81 -2.63 15.54
C THR A 128 16.70 -2.90 17.04
N ALA A 129 16.28 -1.93 17.84
CA ALA A 129 15.93 -2.19 19.24
C ALA A 129 14.86 -3.31 19.33
N GLU A 130 14.96 -4.20 20.33
CA GLU A 130 13.92 -5.21 20.64
C GLU A 130 12.73 -4.58 21.39
N ASN A 131 12.34 -3.38 20.99
CA ASN A 131 11.23 -2.64 21.58
C ASN A 131 9.96 -2.92 20.78
N TYR A 132 9.08 -3.74 21.35
CA TYR A 132 7.84 -4.15 20.71
C TYR A 132 6.62 -3.51 21.37
N GLN A 133 5.82 -2.83 20.55
CA GLN A 133 4.50 -2.34 20.89
C GLN A 133 3.41 -3.32 20.39
N PRO A 134 2.21 -3.30 20.98
CA PRO A 134 1.09 -4.09 20.48
C PRO A 134 0.66 -3.65 19.08
N PHE A 135 -0.10 -4.49 18.37
CA PHE A 135 -0.68 -4.17 17.06
C PHE A 135 -1.44 -2.83 17.05
N THR A 136 -2.14 -2.55 18.15
CA THR A 136 -2.91 -1.33 18.42
C THR A 136 -2.07 -0.04 18.50
N TYR A 137 -0.74 -0.14 18.42
CA TYR A 137 0.12 1.03 18.31
C TYR A 137 -0.16 1.85 17.04
N PHE A 138 -0.40 1.17 15.92
CA PHE A 138 -0.76 1.81 14.65
C PHE A 138 -2.15 1.44 14.15
N PHE A 139 -2.58 0.19 14.36
CA PHE A 139 -3.68 -0.39 13.60
C PHE A 139 -4.92 -0.69 14.45
N ASP A 140 -6.07 -0.73 13.80
CA ASP A 140 -7.36 -1.14 14.37
C ASP A 140 -7.41 -2.67 14.45
N GLU A 141 -7.13 -3.21 15.64
CA GLU A 141 -7.12 -4.66 15.87
C GLU A 141 -8.49 -5.32 15.65
N PRO A 142 -9.62 -4.79 16.17
CA PRO A 142 -10.94 -5.31 15.84
C PRO A 142 -11.21 -5.41 14.35
N HIS A 143 -10.87 -4.36 13.58
CA HIS A 143 -11.01 -4.36 12.13
C HIS A 143 -10.16 -5.45 11.47
N PHE A 144 -8.89 -5.59 11.86
CA PHE A 144 -8.00 -6.62 11.33
C PHE A 144 -8.54 -8.04 11.59
N ARG A 145 -8.93 -8.34 12.83
CA ARG A 145 -9.48 -9.65 13.21
C ARG A 145 -10.75 -9.97 12.44
N GLN A 146 -11.72 -9.04 12.45
CA GLN A 146 -12.99 -9.24 11.78
C GLN A 146 -12.81 -9.43 10.26
N SER A 147 -11.99 -8.59 9.64
CA SER A 147 -11.75 -8.63 8.19
C SER A 147 -11.04 -9.92 7.78
N LEU A 148 -10.00 -10.33 8.51
CA LEU A 148 -9.27 -11.57 8.20
C LEU A 148 -10.13 -12.82 8.47
N GLN A 149 -10.81 -12.90 9.63
CA GLN A 149 -11.62 -14.07 9.98
C GLN A 149 -12.83 -14.25 9.06
N SER A 150 -13.46 -13.15 8.62
CA SER A 150 -14.58 -13.23 7.68
C SER A 150 -14.14 -13.63 6.28
N SER A 151 -12.98 -13.16 5.83
CA SER A 151 -12.50 -13.37 4.46
C SER A 151 -11.58 -14.59 4.30
N CYS A 152 -10.98 -15.08 5.39
CA CYS A 152 -10.03 -16.19 5.37
C CYS A 152 -10.15 -17.03 6.66
N PRO A 153 -11.31 -17.69 6.90
CA PRO A 153 -11.62 -18.36 8.16
C PRO A 153 -10.71 -19.55 8.51
N GLN A 154 -9.89 -20.01 7.57
CA GLN A 154 -8.90 -21.07 7.79
C GLN A 154 -7.72 -20.64 8.65
N ILE A 155 -7.50 -19.32 8.80
CA ILE A 155 -6.44 -18.77 9.65
C ILE A 155 -7.00 -18.48 11.05
N THR A 156 -6.42 -19.13 12.05
CA THR A 156 -6.62 -18.80 13.46
C THR A 156 -5.63 -17.73 13.88
N ILE A 157 -6.13 -16.65 14.49
CA ILE A 157 -5.29 -15.59 15.05
C ILE A 157 -5.03 -15.89 16.53
N HIS A 158 -3.77 -16.11 16.88
CA HIS A 158 -3.31 -16.28 18.26
C HIS A 158 -2.89 -14.92 18.83
N ASP A 159 -3.29 -14.58 20.05
CA ASP A 159 -2.99 -13.27 20.64
C ASP A 159 -1.49 -13.11 20.91
N THR A 160 -0.85 -14.19 21.37
CA THR A 160 0.58 -14.27 21.64
C THR A 160 1.16 -15.59 21.14
N SER A 161 2.49 -15.67 21.10
CA SER A 161 3.20 -16.90 20.75
C SER A 161 2.93 -18.07 21.72
N SER A 162 2.59 -17.78 22.98
CA SER A 162 2.22 -18.80 23.98
C SER A 162 0.82 -19.38 23.77
N ASP A 163 -0.03 -18.72 22.99
CA ASP A 163 -1.40 -19.20 22.70
C ASP A 163 -1.44 -20.17 21.52
N VAL A 164 -0.29 -20.45 20.91
CA VAL A 164 -0.15 -21.48 19.88
C VAL A 164 -0.14 -22.86 20.56
N PRO A 165 -1.13 -23.74 20.31
CA PRO A 165 -1.19 -25.06 20.94
C PRO A 165 0.07 -25.87 20.67
N ASN A 166 0.63 -26.50 21.71
CA ASN A 166 1.84 -27.33 21.62
C ASN A 166 3.06 -26.63 21.03
N ALA A 167 3.15 -25.30 21.14
CA ALA A 167 4.34 -24.56 20.74
C ALA A 167 5.60 -25.07 21.46
N PRO A 168 6.77 -25.06 20.80
CA PRO A 168 8.02 -25.46 21.44
C PRO A 168 8.34 -24.57 22.63
N VAL A 169 8.90 -25.16 23.69
CA VAL A 169 9.35 -24.45 24.90
C VAL A 169 10.86 -24.68 25.09
N PRO A 170 11.70 -23.63 25.13
CA PRO A 170 11.34 -22.22 24.99
C PRO A 170 10.83 -21.90 23.58
N PHE A 171 9.96 -20.89 23.48
CA PHE A 171 9.41 -20.46 22.19
C PHE A 171 10.53 -20.08 21.23
N LYS A 172 10.57 -20.74 20.08
CA LYS A 172 11.52 -20.45 19.02
C LYS A 172 10.85 -20.66 17.67
N ALA A 173 10.64 -19.57 16.95
CA ALA A 173 10.22 -19.63 15.56
C ALA A 173 11.43 -19.98 14.68
N GLU A 174 11.18 -20.76 13.63
CA GLU A 174 12.13 -21.03 12.57
C GLU A 174 12.19 -19.84 11.63
N GLU A 175 13.40 -19.37 11.34
CA GLU A 175 13.58 -18.27 10.41
C GLU A 175 13.58 -18.77 8.98
N VAL A 176 12.80 -18.10 8.12
CA VAL A 176 12.79 -18.37 6.69
C VAL A 176 13.00 -17.09 5.91
N THR A 177 13.90 -17.16 4.94
CA THR A 177 14.12 -16.09 3.94
C THR A 177 13.60 -16.62 2.60
N PRO A 178 12.43 -16.17 2.12
CA PRO A 178 11.81 -16.71 0.91
C PRO A 178 12.73 -16.79 -0.31
N LYS A 179 13.53 -15.75 -0.56
CA LYS A 179 14.53 -15.75 -1.65
C LYS A 179 15.63 -16.81 -1.55
N ASN A 180 15.86 -17.39 -0.38
CA ASN A 180 16.83 -18.48 -0.18
C ASN A 180 16.23 -19.86 -0.46
N LEU A 181 14.90 -19.94 -0.65
CA LEU A 181 14.24 -21.19 -1.01
C LEU A 181 14.18 -21.33 -2.53
N GLY A 182 14.87 -22.36 -3.05
CA GLY A 182 14.95 -22.63 -4.47
C GLY A 182 16.07 -21.89 -5.18
N ARG A 183 15.97 -21.77 -6.52
CA ARG A 183 16.98 -21.07 -7.31
C ARG A 183 16.67 -19.58 -7.36
N ARG A 184 17.68 -18.76 -7.08
CA ARG A 184 17.61 -17.31 -7.25
C ARG A 184 17.68 -16.97 -8.74
N GLY A 185 16.68 -16.30 -9.26
CA GLY A 185 16.74 -15.64 -10.57
C GLY A 185 17.34 -14.25 -10.43
N GLY A 186 18.16 -13.82 -11.39
CA GLY A 186 18.76 -12.47 -11.41
C GLY A 186 20.24 -12.42 -11.04
N CYS A 187 20.90 -11.33 -11.44
CA CYS A 187 22.35 -11.15 -11.29
C CYS A 187 22.71 -10.23 -10.11
N ASP A 188 21.76 -9.42 -9.61
CA ASP A 188 22.00 -8.47 -8.50
C ASP A 188 21.30 -8.96 -7.24
N ARG A 189 21.96 -8.92 -6.06
CA ARG A 189 21.42 -9.29 -4.73
C ARG A 189 20.06 -8.63 -4.39
N ARG A 190 19.80 -7.45 -4.93
CA ARG A 190 18.60 -6.64 -4.69
C ARG A 190 17.45 -6.99 -5.62
N ASP A 191 17.69 -7.77 -6.67
CA ASP A 191 16.62 -8.27 -7.54
C ASP A 191 15.56 -8.99 -6.72
N HIS A 192 14.29 -8.68 -7.01
CA HIS A 192 13.15 -9.42 -6.49
C HIS A 192 13.30 -10.92 -6.74
N ASN A 193 12.73 -11.72 -5.84
CA ASN A 193 12.56 -13.13 -6.14
C ASN A 193 11.56 -13.28 -7.30
N LYS A 194 12.07 -13.42 -8.52
CA LYS A 194 11.24 -13.60 -9.73
C LYS A 194 10.42 -14.91 -9.70
N HIS A 195 10.70 -15.79 -8.74
CA HIS A 195 10.08 -17.09 -8.55
C HIS A 195 9.10 -17.14 -7.36
N THR A 196 8.50 -16.02 -6.95
CA THR A 196 7.49 -16.04 -5.86
C THR A 196 6.34 -17.03 -6.10
N GLY A 197 5.91 -17.27 -7.34
CA GLY A 197 4.90 -18.29 -7.66
C GLY A 197 5.34 -19.74 -7.45
N LEU A 198 6.63 -19.98 -7.15
CA LEU A 198 7.15 -21.29 -6.78
C LEU A 198 7.39 -21.40 -5.26
N PHE A 199 7.10 -20.35 -4.49
CA PHE A 199 7.40 -20.30 -3.07
C PHE A 199 6.72 -21.42 -2.30
N ALA A 200 5.40 -21.62 -2.46
CA ALA A 200 4.67 -22.72 -1.82
C ALA A 200 5.33 -24.09 -2.04
N SER A 201 5.72 -24.41 -3.28
CA SER A 201 6.40 -25.68 -3.60
C SER A 201 7.82 -25.77 -3.03
N ALA A 202 8.56 -24.67 -3.04
CA ALA A 202 9.90 -24.61 -2.47
C ALA A 202 9.85 -24.74 -0.95
N PHE A 203 8.88 -24.10 -0.30
CA PHE A 203 8.61 -24.17 1.12
C PHE A 203 8.17 -25.58 1.55
N ALA A 204 7.27 -26.23 0.80
CA ALA A 204 6.90 -27.62 1.06
C ALA A 204 8.10 -28.58 0.96
N SER A 205 9.03 -28.31 0.04
CA SER A 205 10.28 -29.09 -0.06
C SER A 205 11.21 -28.81 1.12
N HIS A 206 11.31 -27.56 1.57
CA HIS A 206 12.03 -27.17 2.78
C HIS A 206 11.44 -27.83 4.05
N LEU A 207 10.11 -27.90 4.19
CA LEU A 207 9.45 -28.59 5.28
C LEU A 207 9.82 -30.07 5.31
N ARG A 208 9.79 -30.75 4.15
CA ARG A 208 10.17 -32.17 4.03
C ARG A 208 11.64 -32.40 4.37
N SER A 209 12.54 -31.56 3.83
CA SER A 209 13.98 -31.73 4.04
C SER A 209 14.37 -31.49 5.49
N THR A 210 13.87 -30.42 6.11
CA THR A 210 14.16 -30.10 7.52
C THR A 210 13.51 -31.11 8.46
N ALA A 211 12.32 -31.63 8.15
CA ALA A 211 11.72 -32.69 8.94
C ALA A 211 12.55 -33.97 8.92
N ALA A 212 13.10 -34.36 7.77
CA ALA A 212 13.99 -35.52 7.66
C ALA A 212 15.34 -35.28 8.37
N GLU A 213 15.94 -34.10 8.20
CA GLU A 213 17.22 -33.73 8.81
C GLU A 213 17.16 -33.69 10.35
N PHE A 214 16.09 -33.13 10.90
CA PHE A 214 15.93 -32.92 12.34
C PHE A 214 14.98 -33.92 13.01
N ASN A 215 14.56 -34.97 12.30
CA ASN A 215 13.62 -36.00 12.78
C ASN A 215 12.32 -35.40 13.38
N LEU A 216 11.73 -34.43 12.67
CA LEU A 216 10.49 -33.77 13.08
C LEU A 216 9.27 -34.45 12.45
N PRO A 217 8.10 -34.42 13.12
CA PRO A 217 6.83 -34.85 12.51
C PRO A 217 6.55 -34.12 11.19
N HIS A 218 6.05 -34.88 10.20
CA HIS A 218 5.68 -34.35 8.88
C HIS A 218 4.42 -35.06 8.33
N PRO A 219 3.42 -34.33 7.80
CA PRO A 219 3.31 -32.86 7.78
C PRO A 219 3.18 -32.27 9.19
N PRO A 220 3.34 -30.94 9.36
CA PRO A 220 2.97 -30.27 10.60
C PRO A 220 1.53 -30.60 11.01
N SER A 221 1.24 -30.53 12.31
CA SER A 221 -0.13 -30.70 12.86
C SER A 221 -0.31 -29.83 14.11
N PRO A 222 -1.54 -29.61 14.61
CA PRO A 222 -1.76 -28.89 15.86
C PRO A 222 -1.05 -29.52 17.09
N GLU A 223 -0.81 -30.83 17.08
CA GLU A 223 -0.06 -31.56 18.11
C GLU A 223 1.46 -31.35 17.99
N HIS A 224 1.92 -31.09 16.76
CA HIS A 224 3.31 -30.89 16.40
C HIS A 224 3.47 -29.68 15.47
N PRO A 225 3.20 -28.46 15.96
CA PRO A 225 3.20 -27.28 15.13
C PRO A 225 4.61 -26.93 14.65
N ARG A 226 4.70 -26.31 13.49
CA ARG A 226 5.92 -25.68 12.98
C ARG A 226 5.65 -24.19 12.84
N ILE A 227 6.43 -23.38 13.56
CA ILE A 227 6.20 -21.94 13.69
C ILE A 227 7.32 -21.20 12.96
N PHE A 228 6.96 -20.37 11.98
CA PHE A 228 7.91 -19.66 11.14
C PHE A 228 7.85 -18.16 11.34
N ARG A 229 9.01 -17.51 11.24
CA ARG A 229 9.16 -16.06 11.18
C ARG A 229 9.93 -15.70 9.91
N LEU A 230 9.44 -14.72 9.17
CA LEU A 230 10.18 -14.23 8.01
C LEU A 230 11.34 -13.33 8.46
N THR A 231 12.47 -13.40 7.75
CA THR A 231 13.57 -12.46 7.98
C THR A 231 13.21 -11.02 7.59
N TRP A 232 13.89 -10.03 8.17
CA TRP A 232 13.70 -8.63 7.78
C TRP A 232 14.22 -8.40 6.34
N GLY A 233 13.55 -7.54 5.58
CA GLY A 233 13.84 -7.26 4.17
C GLY A 233 12.84 -7.92 3.20
N VAL A 234 12.08 -8.90 3.66
CA VAL A 234 11.03 -9.57 2.85
C VAL A 234 9.88 -8.65 2.46
N GLN A 235 9.72 -7.50 3.13
CA GLN A 235 8.62 -6.59 2.87
C GLN A 235 8.55 -6.19 1.40
N PHE A 236 9.66 -6.12 0.69
CA PHE A 236 9.71 -5.74 -0.73
C PHE A 236 10.01 -6.91 -1.66
N GLU A 237 9.69 -8.16 -1.31
CA GLU A 237 10.02 -9.32 -2.16
C GLU A 237 8.83 -9.85 -2.97
N TRP A 238 7.59 -9.52 -2.60
CA TRP A 238 6.38 -10.07 -3.20
C TRP A 238 5.83 -9.19 -4.33
N PRO A 239 5.86 -9.60 -5.61
CA PRO A 239 5.33 -8.79 -6.72
C PRO A 239 3.79 -8.78 -6.70
N VAL A 240 3.19 -7.75 -6.09
CA VAL A 240 1.75 -7.67 -5.77
C VAL A 240 0.86 -7.71 -7.01
N PHE A 241 1.38 -7.26 -8.16
CA PHE A 241 0.64 -7.29 -9.42
C PHE A 241 0.27 -8.71 -9.87
N ARG A 242 0.94 -9.75 -9.37
CA ARG A 242 0.63 -11.15 -9.70
C ARG A 242 -0.67 -11.65 -9.10
N ASP A 243 -1.14 -11.07 -8.00
CA ASP A 243 -2.40 -11.46 -7.36
C ASP A 243 -3.64 -10.83 -8.04
N GLY A 244 -3.42 -10.01 -9.08
CA GLY A 244 -4.46 -9.30 -9.80
C GLY A 244 -4.85 -7.97 -9.14
N PRO A 245 -5.44 -7.04 -9.92
CA PRO A 245 -5.71 -5.68 -9.45
C PRO A 245 -6.70 -5.66 -8.29
N GLU A 246 -7.69 -6.56 -8.25
CA GLU A 246 -8.70 -6.58 -7.20
C GLU A 246 -8.10 -6.93 -5.84
N PHE A 247 -7.21 -7.92 -5.77
CA PHE A 247 -6.54 -8.28 -4.53
C PHE A 247 -5.51 -7.24 -4.13
N ALA A 248 -4.65 -6.81 -5.07
CA ALA A 248 -3.63 -5.80 -4.81
C ALA A 248 -4.23 -4.48 -4.28
N SER A 249 -5.39 -4.07 -4.80
CA SER A 249 -6.05 -2.81 -4.42
C SER A 249 -6.79 -2.86 -3.08
N THR A 250 -7.07 -4.05 -2.55
CA THR A 250 -7.91 -4.19 -1.33
C THR A 250 -7.19 -4.83 -0.15
N PHE A 251 -6.17 -5.65 -0.39
CA PHE A 251 -5.48 -6.41 0.66
C PHE A 251 -4.84 -5.52 1.72
N GLY A 252 -4.28 -4.38 1.30
CA GLY A 252 -3.73 -3.38 2.22
C GLY A 252 -4.77 -2.76 3.17
N GLY A 253 -6.07 -2.87 2.86
CA GLY A 253 -7.17 -2.44 3.72
C GLY A 253 -7.37 -3.30 4.97
N LEU A 254 -6.70 -4.45 5.10
CA LEU A 254 -6.64 -5.22 6.36
C LEU A 254 -5.99 -4.41 7.48
N LEU A 255 -5.01 -3.58 7.16
CA LEU A 255 -4.26 -2.77 8.12
C LEU A 255 -4.81 -1.34 8.17
N ARG A 256 -6.06 -1.20 8.62
CA ARG A 256 -6.65 0.11 8.92
C ARG A 256 -5.97 0.73 10.13
N PHE A 257 -5.67 2.03 10.08
CA PHE A 257 -5.12 2.74 11.23
C PHE A 257 -6.12 2.86 12.37
N ARG A 258 -5.61 2.97 13.60
CA ARG A 258 -6.45 3.10 14.80
C ARG A 258 -7.40 4.32 14.72
N PRO A 259 -8.67 4.20 15.18
CA PRO A 259 -9.70 5.22 14.94
C PRO A 259 -9.42 6.62 15.48
N ASP A 260 -8.71 6.75 16.60
CA ASP A 260 -8.33 8.04 17.20
C ASP A 260 -7.31 8.80 16.35
N ILE A 261 -6.31 8.11 15.77
CA ILE A 261 -5.37 8.72 14.81
C ILE A 261 -6.11 9.14 13.54
N LEU A 262 -7.00 8.28 13.00
CA LEU A 262 -7.84 8.63 11.85
C LEU A 262 -8.70 9.87 12.13
N GLY A 263 -9.33 9.92 13.30
CA GLY A 263 -10.15 11.04 13.74
C GLY A 263 -9.35 12.35 13.82
N LEU A 264 -8.17 12.32 14.45
CA LEU A 264 -7.29 13.49 14.53
C LEU A 264 -6.78 13.92 13.14
N ALA A 265 -6.35 12.99 12.29
CA ALA A 265 -5.88 13.32 10.95
C ALA A 265 -6.98 13.95 10.07
N ASN A 266 -8.22 13.46 10.18
CA ASN A 266 -9.35 14.07 9.48
C ASN A 266 -9.60 15.52 9.93
N LYS A 267 -9.39 15.83 11.21
CA LYS A 267 -9.43 17.22 11.69
C LYS A 267 -8.28 18.05 11.12
N VAL A 268 -7.05 17.52 11.10
CA VAL A 268 -5.90 18.22 10.47
C VAL A 268 -6.17 18.50 8.99
N VAL A 269 -6.76 17.56 8.25
CA VAL A 269 -7.18 17.80 6.85
C VAL A 269 -8.23 18.92 6.77
N ALA A 270 -9.22 18.94 7.67
CA ALA A 270 -10.23 19.99 7.69
C ALA A 270 -9.62 21.37 7.95
N HIS A 271 -8.70 21.46 8.92
CA HIS A 271 -7.93 22.68 9.22
C HIS A 271 -7.06 23.11 8.04
N MET A 272 -6.38 22.16 7.37
CA MET A 272 -5.60 22.44 6.17
C MET A 272 -6.46 22.97 5.02
N ARG A 273 -7.65 22.40 4.81
CA ARG A 273 -8.61 22.89 3.80
C ARG A 273 -9.10 24.29 4.14
N GLN A 274 -9.33 24.59 5.42
CA GLN A 274 -9.70 25.94 5.87
C GLN A 274 -8.55 26.93 5.63
N HIS A 275 -7.32 26.56 6.01
CA HIS A 275 -6.12 27.35 5.74
C HIS A 275 -5.97 27.64 4.24
N ALA A 276 -6.15 26.62 3.38
CA ALA A 276 -6.06 26.78 1.94
C ALA A 276 -7.09 27.77 1.37
N ARG A 277 -8.32 27.79 1.88
CA ARG A 277 -9.37 28.73 1.44
C ARG A 277 -9.03 30.20 1.70
N GLN A 278 -8.13 30.51 2.64
CA GLN A 278 -7.74 31.88 2.95
C GLN A 278 -6.85 32.51 1.85
N PHE A 279 -6.26 31.68 0.99
CA PHE A 279 -5.25 32.11 0.01
C PHE A 279 -5.63 31.81 -1.45
N ASP A 280 -6.82 31.26 -1.70
CA ASP A 280 -7.32 30.96 -3.04
C ASP A 280 -8.05 32.20 -3.61
N ALA A 281 -7.66 32.62 -4.81
CA ALA A 281 -8.16 33.85 -5.44
C ALA A 281 -9.53 33.66 -6.13
N ASN A 282 -9.92 32.43 -6.49
CA ASN A 282 -11.05 32.21 -7.41
C ASN A 282 -12.10 31.18 -6.98
N ALA A 283 -11.93 30.42 -5.90
CA ALA A 283 -13.04 29.71 -5.26
C ALA A 283 -12.60 29.15 -3.90
N HIS A 284 -13.55 28.87 -3.02
CA HIS A 284 -13.36 28.24 -1.71
C HIS A 284 -12.94 26.75 -1.80
N SER A 285 -12.06 26.41 -2.75
CA SER A 285 -11.76 25.04 -3.18
C SER A 285 -11.15 24.20 -2.06
N GLY A 286 -10.41 24.82 -1.14
CA GLY A 286 -9.67 24.14 -0.09
C GLY A 286 -8.58 23.20 -0.63
N ARG A 287 -8.17 23.39 -1.88
CA ARG A 287 -7.14 22.58 -2.54
C ARG A 287 -5.77 22.96 -2.01
N PHE A 288 -4.94 21.97 -1.73
CA PHE A 288 -3.56 22.17 -1.29
C PHE A 288 -2.63 21.13 -1.90
N VAL A 289 -1.35 21.50 -1.99
CA VAL A 289 -0.26 20.60 -2.39
C VAL A 289 0.30 19.94 -1.14
N GLY A 290 0.47 18.61 -1.16
CA GLY A 290 1.15 17.86 -0.12
C GLY A 290 2.61 17.63 -0.49
N TYR A 291 3.52 17.93 0.43
CA TYR A 291 4.95 17.71 0.28
C TYR A 291 5.42 16.71 1.33
N HIS A 292 6.19 15.69 0.92
CA HIS A 292 6.96 14.86 1.83
C HIS A 292 8.45 15.16 1.66
N LEU A 293 9.03 15.85 2.64
CA LEU A 293 10.44 16.20 2.68
C LEU A 293 11.17 15.21 3.59
N ARG A 294 11.89 14.27 2.97
CA ARG A 294 12.60 13.18 3.66
C ARG A 294 14.09 13.50 3.74
N THR A 295 14.49 14.19 4.79
CA THR A 295 15.84 14.74 5.00
C THR A 295 16.27 14.68 6.46
N GLU A 296 15.64 13.81 7.24
CA GLU A 296 16.01 13.52 8.62
C GLU A 296 17.38 12.82 8.67
N ASN A 297 18.03 12.87 9.83
CA ASN A 297 19.41 12.37 10.01
C ASN A 297 19.56 10.86 9.74
N ASP A 298 18.47 10.10 9.72
CA ASP A 298 18.45 8.67 9.39
C ASP A 298 18.26 8.39 7.89
N ALA A 299 18.10 9.43 7.06
CA ALA A 299 18.09 9.30 5.60
C ALA A 299 19.50 8.95 5.08
N LEU A 300 19.57 8.12 4.04
CA LEU A 300 20.85 7.68 3.49
C LEU A 300 21.52 8.82 2.71
N ASP A 301 22.84 9.01 2.88
CA ASP A 301 23.59 10.14 2.30
C ASP A 301 23.48 10.28 0.77
N PHE A 302 23.23 9.18 0.05
CA PHE A 302 23.07 9.17 -1.40
C PHE A 302 21.65 9.56 -1.86
N TRP A 303 20.69 9.72 -0.94
CA TRP A 303 19.34 10.18 -1.27
C TRP A 303 19.34 11.65 -1.68
N PRO A 304 18.32 12.10 -2.45
CA PRO A 304 18.16 13.52 -2.73
C PRO A 304 18.13 14.35 -1.45
N ASN A 305 19.07 15.29 -1.29
CA ASN A 305 19.10 16.18 -0.13
C ASN A 305 18.03 17.28 -0.21
N TYR A 306 17.98 18.17 0.79
CA TYR A 306 17.08 19.32 0.83
C TYR A 306 17.07 20.12 -0.47
N ALA A 307 18.24 20.53 -0.97
CA ALA A 307 18.33 21.39 -2.14
C ALA A 307 17.77 20.71 -3.41
N ASN A 308 17.95 19.40 -3.52
CA ASN A 308 17.39 18.62 -4.61
C ASN A 308 15.86 18.52 -4.49
N GLN A 309 15.35 18.14 -3.31
CA GLN A 309 13.92 17.95 -3.03
C GLN A 309 13.15 19.27 -3.13
N SER A 310 13.57 20.31 -2.41
CA SER A 310 12.87 21.61 -2.34
C SER A 310 12.78 22.26 -3.71
N LYS A 311 13.90 22.34 -4.45
CA LYS A 311 13.93 22.88 -5.81
C LYS A 311 12.98 22.14 -6.74
N ALA A 312 13.00 20.80 -6.72
CA ALA A 312 12.15 19.99 -7.58
C ALA A 312 10.67 20.14 -7.24
N TYR A 313 10.31 20.09 -5.95
CA TYR A 313 8.92 20.20 -5.49
C TYR A 313 8.32 21.56 -5.82
N LEU A 314 9.06 22.63 -5.55
CA LEU A 314 8.59 23.98 -5.78
C LEU A 314 8.50 24.30 -7.28
N ALA A 315 9.48 23.88 -8.09
CA ALA A 315 9.41 24.00 -9.55
C ALA A 315 8.22 23.23 -10.13
N ARG A 316 7.97 22.00 -9.67
CA ARG A 316 6.82 21.20 -10.12
C ARG A 316 5.49 21.83 -9.71
N SER A 317 5.40 22.37 -8.50
CA SER A 317 4.22 23.11 -8.02
C SER A 317 3.93 24.33 -8.89
N GLN A 318 4.96 25.07 -9.31
CA GLN A 318 4.81 26.20 -10.21
C GLN A 318 4.31 25.78 -11.60
N GLN A 319 4.84 24.68 -12.14
CA GLN A 319 4.44 24.16 -13.46
C GLN A 319 2.95 23.77 -13.52
N MET A 320 2.35 23.40 -12.39
CA MET A 320 0.95 22.98 -12.33
C MET A 320 -0.07 24.11 -12.47
N GLY A 321 0.35 25.38 -12.41
CA GLY A 321 -0.55 26.52 -12.64
C GLY A 321 -1.29 27.04 -11.40
N TYR A 322 -1.81 28.25 -11.53
CA TYR A 322 -1.82 29.33 -10.53
C TYR A 322 -2.81 29.26 -9.34
N ASP A 323 -3.57 28.19 -9.15
CA ASP A 323 -4.68 28.23 -8.16
C ASP A 323 -4.28 27.72 -6.76
N MET A 324 -3.22 26.92 -6.62
CA MET A 324 -2.84 26.37 -5.31
C MET A 324 -1.78 27.22 -4.62
N LYS A 325 -2.24 28.11 -3.74
CA LYS A 325 -1.37 28.94 -2.91
C LYS A 325 -1.10 28.37 -1.53
N ALA A 326 -1.62 27.19 -1.21
CA ALA A 326 -1.44 26.54 0.08
C ALA A 326 -0.77 25.17 -0.05
N GLY A 327 0.09 24.84 0.91
CA GLY A 327 0.80 23.57 0.97
C GLY A 327 0.87 22.98 2.38
N TYR A 328 0.86 21.66 2.45
CA TYR A 328 1.10 20.90 3.67
C TYR A 328 2.47 20.21 3.57
N LEU A 329 3.36 20.43 4.53
CA LEU A 329 4.67 19.81 4.59
C LEU A 329 4.69 18.72 5.66
N ALA A 330 4.91 17.49 5.23
CA ALA A 330 5.27 16.38 6.08
C ALA A 330 6.79 16.25 6.13
N THR A 331 7.36 16.40 7.33
CA THR A 331 8.80 16.24 7.58
C THR A 331 9.06 16.06 9.07
N GLY A 332 10.09 15.29 9.40
CA GLY A 332 10.68 15.22 10.74
C GLY A 332 11.86 16.17 10.95
N ASN A 333 12.23 16.99 9.95
CA ASN A 333 13.35 17.93 10.03
C ASN A 333 12.85 19.38 10.17
N GLU A 334 12.73 19.86 11.41
CA GLU A 334 12.21 21.21 11.73
C GLU A 334 13.07 22.33 11.12
N THR A 335 14.40 22.18 11.14
CA THR A 335 15.30 23.21 10.58
C THR A 335 15.08 23.38 9.08
N GLU A 336 14.88 22.28 8.36
CA GLU A 336 14.63 22.33 6.92
C GLU A 336 13.18 22.66 6.57
N ALA A 337 12.23 22.39 7.47
CA ALA A 337 10.87 22.91 7.34
C ALA A 337 10.86 24.44 7.27
N HIS A 338 11.58 25.12 8.17
CA HIS A 338 11.69 26.59 8.15
C HIS A 338 12.32 27.13 6.86
N LYS A 339 13.35 26.45 6.34
CA LYS A 339 13.93 26.80 5.03
C LYS A 339 12.88 26.65 3.93
N PHE A 340 12.14 25.53 3.93
CA PHE A 340 11.12 25.26 2.93
C PHE A 340 10.00 26.30 2.94
N PHE A 341 9.53 26.73 4.12
CA PHE A 341 8.51 27.78 4.24
C PHE A 341 8.98 29.10 3.62
N LYS A 342 10.24 29.48 3.89
CA LYS A 342 10.84 30.68 3.33
C LYS A 342 10.94 30.57 1.80
N ASP A 343 11.48 29.47 1.30
CA ASP A 343 11.67 29.25 -0.14
C ASP A 343 10.32 29.21 -0.88
N ALA A 344 9.32 28.50 -0.33
CA ALA A 344 7.98 28.43 -0.90
C ALA A 344 7.28 29.80 -0.92
N THR A 345 7.43 30.59 0.14
CA THR A 345 6.86 31.94 0.23
C THR A 345 7.54 32.89 -0.76
N VAL A 346 8.87 32.95 -0.74
CA VAL A 346 9.65 33.93 -1.52
C VAL A 346 9.63 33.61 -3.01
N LEU A 347 9.79 32.35 -3.38
CA LEU A 347 9.96 31.95 -4.78
C LEU A 347 8.62 31.77 -5.50
N HIS A 348 7.55 31.41 -4.77
CA HIS A 348 6.28 31.00 -5.39
C HIS A 348 5.03 31.65 -4.78
N GLY A 349 5.17 32.44 -3.71
CA GLY A 349 4.04 33.03 -3.01
C GLY A 349 3.11 31.99 -2.37
N MET A 350 3.65 30.82 -2.02
CA MET A 350 2.90 29.73 -1.40
C MET A 350 2.97 29.81 0.13
N ARG A 351 1.84 29.54 0.78
CA ARG A 351 1.70 29.38 2.23
C ARG A 351 1.77 27.91 2.58
N VAL A 352 2.97 27.48 2.97
CA VAL A 352 3.22 26.12 3.40
C VAL A 352 3.19 26.07 4.92
N THR A 353 2.54 25.04 5.46
CA THR A 353 2.40 24.81 6.90
C THR A 353 2.62 23.33 7.23
N THR A 354 2.69 23.00 8.51
CA THR A 354 2.77 21.63 9.06
C THR A 354 1.58 21.38 9.97
N LYS A 355 1.38 20.13 10.40
CA LYS A 355 0.38 19.81 11.43
C LYS A 355 0.57 20.63 12.71
N ASP A 356 1.81 20.84 13.16
CA ASP A 356 2.09 21.55 14.42
C ASP A 356 1.64 23.01 14.35
N LEU A 357 1.99 23.69 13.26
CA LEU A 357 1.59 25.08 12.99
C LEU A 357 0.08 25.20 12.76
N LEU A 358 -0.52 24.24 12.04
CA LEU A 358 -1.98 24.23 11.82
C LEU A 358 -2.77 24.09 13.11
N LEU A 359 -2.23 23.45 14.13
CA LEU A 359 -2.92 23.15 15.38
C LEU A 359 -2.60 24.14 16.52
N GLU A 360 -1.80 25.18 16.28
CA GLU A 360 -1.41 26.16 17.32
C GLU A 360 -2.63 26.76 18.04
N ASP A 361 -3.67 27.12 17.28
CA ASP A 361 -4.92 27.71 17.79
C ASP A 361 -5.98 26.66 18.19
N HIS A 362 -5.67 25.36 18.04
CA HIS A 362 -6.59 24.24 18.28
C HIS A 362 -6.12 23.39 19.46
N LYS A 363 -6.22 23.94 20.68
CA LYS A 363 -5.64 23.38 21.92
C LYS A 363 -5.97 21.89 22.15
N GLU A 364 -7.20 21.47 21.91
CA GLU A 364 -7.61 20.07 22.11
C GLU A 364 -6.97 19.12 21.10
N ASP A 365 -6.96 19.51 19.82
CA ASP A 365 -6.37 18.71 18.74
C ASP A 365 -4.84 18.68 18.87
N ARG A 366 -4.22 19.79 19.28
CA ARG A 366 -2.79 19.86 19.60
C ARG A 366 -2.42 18.96 20.78
N ALA A 367 -3.19 18.99 21.87
CA ALA A 367 -2.96 18.10 23.00
C ALA A 367 -3.17 16.63 22.64
N ALA A 368 -4.01 16.31 21.66
CA ALA A 368 -4.13 14.96 21.11
C ALA A 368 -2.89 14.58 20.28
N LEU A 369 -2.37 15.49 19.45
CA LEU A 369 -1.14 15.28 18.69
C LEU A 369 0.08 15.05 19.59
N GLU A 370 0.23 15.85 20.65
CA GLU A 370 1.36 15.79 21.61
C GLU A 370 1.39 14.48 22.41
N LYS A 371 0.28 13.75 22.49
CA LYS A 371 0.22 12.41 23.12
C LYS A 371 0.70 11.30 22.19
N LEU A 372 0.77 11.55 20.89
CA LEU A 372 1.24 10.58 19.90
C LEU A 372 2.77 10.59 19.86
N THR A 373 3.35 9.40 19.72
CA THR A 373 4.79 9.25 19.46
C THR A 373 5.17 9.86 18.11
N TRP A 374 6.46 10.10 17.89
CA TRP A 374 6.98 10.56 16.60
C TRP A 374 6.50 9.70 15.42
N ASP A 375 6.54 8.37 15.60
CA ASP A 375 6.11 7.41 14.58
C ASP A 375 4.59 7.44 14.34
N GLN A 376 3.78 7.63 15.38
CA GLN A 376 2.32 7.79 15.25
C GLN A 376 1.95 9.12 14.61
N GLN A 377 2.70 10.18 14.88
CA GLN A 377 2.54 11.47 14.22
C GLN A 377 2.82 11.39 12.71
N ALA A 378 3.76 10.54 12.26
CA ALA A 378 3.97 10.28 10.84
C ALA A 378 2.74 9.64 10.16
N VAL A 379 1.88 8.95 10.91
CA VAL A 379 0.60 8.44 10.39
C VAL A 379 -0.39 9.57 10.12
N ILE A 380 -0.41 10.62 10.93
CA ILE A 380 -1.19 11.85 10.66
C ILE A 380 -0.74 12.45 9.33
N ASP A 381 0.58 12.61 9.15
CA ASP A 381 1.15 13.11 7.89
C ASP A 381 0.75 12.23 6.70
N PHE A 382 0.84 10.90 6.84
CA PHE A 382 0.45 9.96 5.81
C PHE A 382 -0.98 10.20 5.34
N ILE A 383 -1.92 10.28 6.28
CA ILE A 383 -3.35 10.49 6.00
C ILE A 383 -3.61 11.87 5.37
N VAL A 384 -2.97 12.93 5.85
CA VAL A 384 -3.13 14.27 5.28
C VAL A 384 -2.64 14.30 3.84
N LEU A 385 -1.51 13.67 3.55
CA LEU A 385 -0.95 13.60 2.20
C LEU A 385 -1.82 12.78 1.24
N LEU A 386 -2.47 11.71 1.70
CA LEU A 386 -3.48 10.99 0.90
C LEU A 386 -4.61 11.91 0.44
N GLN A 387 -4.98 12.91 1.26
CA GLN A 387 -6.07 13.84 0.96
C GLN A 387 -5.63 15.15 0.29
N SER A 388 -4.35 15.30 -0.02
CA SER A 388 -3.84 16.44 -0.79
C SER A 388 -4.39 16.43 -2.22
N HIS A 389 -4.50 17.60 -2.86
CA HIS A 389 -4.94 17.65 -4.25
C HIS A 389 -3.83 17.17 -5.20
N PHE A 390 -2.59 17.49 -4.87
CA PHE A 390 -1.43 16.95 -5.55
C PHE A 390 -0.33 16.64 -4.54
N PHE A 391 0.34 15.50 -4.71
CA PHE A 391 1.36 15.01 -3.80
C PHE A 391 2.75 15.04 -4.45
N LEU A 392 3.74 15.55 -3.72
CA LEU A 392 5.13 15.60 -4.11
C LEU A 392 5.96 14.88 -3.03
N GLY A 393 6.71 13.86 -3.43
CA GLY A 393 7.54 13.06 -2.53
C GLY A 393 8.83 12.60 -3.20
N VAL A 394 9.57 11.69 -2.55
CA VAL A 394 10.87 11.20 -3.03
C VAL A 394 10.82 9.67 -3.19
N SER A 395 11.29 9.16 -4.34
CA SER A 395 11.19 7.75 -4.73
C SER A 395 11.82 6.75 -3.77
N PRO A 396 13.04 6.94 -3.21
CA PRO A 396 13.63 5.93 -2.34
C PRO A 396 12.94 5.82 -0.98
N SER A 397 11.96 6.68 -0.67
CA SER A 397 11.16 6.59 0.54
C SER A 397 9.95 5.67 0.36
N SER A 398 9.94 4.55 1.09
CA SER A 398 8.75 3.67 1.16
C SER A 398 7.50 4.39 1.66
N PHE A 399 7.64 5.45 2.47
CA PHE A 399 6.52 6.30 2.86
C PHE A 399 5.91 7.03 1.66
N SER A 400 6.74 7.71 0.86
CA SER A 400 6.30 8.40 -0.36
C SER A 400 5.69 7.45 -1.39
N ILE A 401 6.33 6.30 -1.62
CA ILE A 401 5.77 5.29 -2.53
C ILE A 401 4.41 4.81 -2.00
N ASN A 402 4.26 4.51 -0.70
CA ASN A 402 2.98 4.05 -0.17
C ASN A 402 1.88 5.11 -0.35
N VAL A 403 2.17 6.38 -0.08
CA VAL A 403 1.23 7.50 -0.32
C VAL A 403 0.82 7.55 -1.81
N ALA A 404 1.78 7.50 -2.73
CA ALA A 404 1.51 7.55 -4.17
C ALA A 404 0.67 6.35 -4.65
N LEU A 405 1.03 5.12 -4.23
CA LEU A 405 0.32 3.91 -4.59
C LEU A 405 -1.11 3.88 -4.01
N LYS A 406 -1.30 4.32 -2.77
CA LYS A 406 -2.63 4.43 -2.17
C LYS A 406 -3.48 5.48 -2.89
N ARG A 407 -2.92 6.65 -3.20
CA ARG A 407 -3.60 7.70 -3.99
C ARG A 407 -4.00 7.20 -5.37
N HIS A 408 -3.15 6.41 -6.03
CA HIS A 408 -3.42 5.81 -7.35
C HIS A 408 -4.74 5.04 -7.40
N LEU A 409 -5.16 4.43 -6.29
CA LEU A 409 -6.43 3.68 -6.23
C LEU A 409 -7.67 4.54 -6.52
N GLN A 410 -7.60 5.87 -6.42
CA GLN A 410 -8.70 6.75 -6.82
C GLN A 410 -8.87 6.82 -8.36
N ALA A 411 -7.93 6.30 -9.15
CA ALA A 411 -8.02 6.32 -10.62
C ALA A 411 -9.05 5.31 -11.14
N GLU A 412 -8.83 4.01 -10.92
CA GLU A 412 -9.68 2.93 -11.45
C GLU A 412 -10.27 2.06 -10.31
N GLY A 413 -10.11 2.48 -9.05
CA GLY A 413 -10.67 1.79 -7.89
C GLY A 413 -10.15 0.37 -7.75
N LEU A 414 -11.08 -0.58 -7.69
CA LEU A 414 -10.81 -2.01 -7.54
C LEU A 414 -9.99 -2.60 -8.69
N HIS A 415 -10.11 -2.04 -9.90
CA HIS A 415 -9.42 -2.54 -11.09
C HIS A 415 -8.17 -1.72 -11.43
N THR A 416 -7.63 -1.00 -10.45
CA THR A 416 -6.45 -0.15 -10.63
C THR A 416 -5.26 -0.95 -11.15
N ARG A 417 -4.82 -0.58 -12.35
CA ARG A 417 -3.59 -1.10 -12.94
C ARG A 417 -2.36 -0.71 -12.12
N PRO A 418 -1.25 -1.47 -12.20
CA PRO A 418 0.01 -1.10 -11.56
C PRO A 418 0.46 0.32 -11.90
N TRP A 419 1.11 0.98 -10.94
CA TRP A 419 1.67 2.31 -11.11
C TRP A 419 2.75 2.32 -12.21
N ARG A 420 2.71 3.33 -13.10
CA ARG A 420 3.74 3.51 -14.14
C ARG A 420 4.90 4.33 -13.59
N ILE A 421 6.03 3.67 -13.39
CA ILE A 421 7.28 4.27 -12.89
C ILE A 421 7.85 5.25 -13.92
N GLY A 422 8.38 6.39 -13.47
CA GLY A 422 9.06 7.38 -14.32
C GLY A 422 8.16 8.21 -15.26
N GLY A 423 6.84 8.03 -15.21
CA GLY A 423 5.87 8.83 -15.97
C GLY A 423 5.14 9.88 -15.13
N GLU A 424 4.04 10.41 -15.67
CA GLU A 424 3.13 11.35 -14.97
C GLU A 424 2.34 10.70 -13.80
N GLY A 425 2.59 9.42 -13.50
CA GLY A 425 1.98 8.72 -12.38
C GLY A 425 0.47 8.54 -12.51
N ASP A 426 -0.25 8.83 -11.41
CA ASP A 426 -1.71 8.91 -11.34
C ASP A 426 -2.25 10.30 -11.71
N GLY A 427 -1.41 11.21 -12.21
CA GLY A 427 -1.77 12.60 -12.49
C GLY A 427 -2.02 13.45 -11.24
N ARG A 428 -1.85 12.89 -10.03
CA ARG A 428 -2.05 13.58 -8.75
C ARG A 428 -0.88 13.42 -7.79
N SER A 429 0.14 12.65 -8.16
CA SER A 429 1.32 12.39 -7.36
C SER A 429 2.54 12.31 -8.24
N TRP A 430 3.64 12.90 -7.78
CA TRP A 430 4.92 12.84 -8.46
C TRP A 430 6.04 12.63 -7.45
N LEU A 431 6.92 11.66 -7.74
CA LEU A 431 8.04 11.31 -6.89
C LEU A 431 9.35 11.69 -7.56
N LEU A 432 10.17 12.48 -6.85
CA LEU A 432 11.53 12.79 -7.28
C LEU A 432 12.39 11.54 -7.16
N GLY A 433 13.04 11.14 -8.26
CA GLY A 433 13.96 10.02 -8.29
C GLY A 433 14.62 9.85 -9.65
N LYS A 434 15.59 8.94 -9.67
CA LYS A 434 16.26 8.36 -10.83
C LYS A 434 15.51 7.10 -11.23
N TYR A 435 15.18 6.99 -12.51
CA TYR A 435 14.34 5.93 -13.05
C TYR A 435 15.05 5.11 -14.14
N GLU A 436 16.37 5.21 -14.21
CA GLU A 436 17.20 4.62 -15.27
C GLU A 436 17.48 3.13 -15.03
N GLN A 437 17.70 2.71 -13.78
CA GLN A 437 17.99 1.32 -13.41
C GLN A 437 17.04 0.82 -12.32
N PHE A 438 16.59 -0.43 -12.44
CA PHE A 438 15.59 -1.03 -11.54
C PHE A 438 16.01 -1.07 -10.05
N TRP A 439 17.31 -1.15 -9.78
CA TRP A 439 17.87 -1.18 -8.42
C TRP A 439 18.29 0.20 -7.92
N GLU A 440 18.34 1.22 -8.78
CA GLU A 440 18.53 2.61 -8.37
C GLU A 440 17.23 3.13 -7.77
N ASP A 441 17.30 4.03 -6.77
CA ASP A 441 16.14 4.61 -6.08
C ASP A 441 15.03 3.64 -5.63
N TRP A 442 15.40 2.37 -5.51
CA TRP A 442 14.61 1.28 -4.94
C TRP A 442 13.30 1.05 -5.72
N LEU A 443 13.35 1.11 -7.06
CA LEU A 443 12.15 0.99 -7.92
C LEU A 443 11.40 -0.32 -7.74
N PHE A 444 12.09 -1.36 -7.29
CA PHE A 444 11.51 -2.64 -6.91
C PHE A 444 10.36 -2.48 -5.89
N MET A 445 10.40 -1.47 -5.01
CA MET A 445 9.31 -1.18 -4.06
C MET A 445 7.96 -0.91 -4.75
N TYR A 446 7.93 -0.29 -5.93
CA TYR A 446 6.67 -0.02 -6.64
C TYR A 446 5.91 -1.30 -7.04
N GLU A 447 6.63 -2.39 -7.27
CA GLU A 447 6.02 -3.68 -7.63
C GLU A 447 5.67 -4.53 -6.41
N ALA A 448 6.26 -4.24 -5.24
CA ALA A 448 6.14 -5.07 -4.04
C ALA A 448 5.39 -4.43 -2.87
N MET A 449 4.93 -3.20 -3.04
CA MET A 449 4.19 -2.49 -1.99
C MET A 449 2.68 -2.62 -2.16
N TRP A 450 2.03 -2.98 -1.06
CA TRP A 450 0.58 -3.05 -0.95
C TRP A 450 0.02 -1.62 -0.72
N PRO A 451 -0.84 -1.11 -1.61
CA PRO A 451 -1.41 0.22 -1.49
C PRO A 451 -2.29 0.37 -0.25
#